data_AF-X0WB02-F1
#
_entry.id   AF-X0WB02-F1
#
_cell.length_a   1.000
_cell.length_b   1.000
_cell.length_c   1.000
_cell.angle_alpha   90.00
_cell.angle_beta   90.00
_cell.angle_gamma   90.00
#
_symmetry.space_group_name_H-M   'P 1'
#
loop_
_entity.id
_entity.type
_entity.pdbx_description
1 polymer ?
#
loop_
_entity_poly.entity_id
_entity_poly.type
_entity_poly.pdbx_seq_one_letter_code
_entity_poly.pdbx_strand_id
1 'polypeptide(L)'
;VVFEKYNRVSLEALRKMSKRPAKQTLEKIDGTSHFVVDYCMLTSLHGHAIPLTKKMIEYLRSNELVHPEANEQEIEGFLARQISAENAYEFYALLRRRSEARKAGAKKKATRETKAKSQKENKKGKK
;
A
#
# COMPACT_ATOMS: atom_id res chain seq x y z
N VAL A 1 -18.20 -5.30 16.34
CA VAL A 1 -16.85 -4.77 16.65
C VAL A 1 -16.78 -3.28 17.00
N VAL A 2 -17.02 -2.29 16.11
CA VAL A 2 -17.13 -0.86 16.54
C VAL A 2 -18.41 -0.61 17.33
N PHE A 3 -19.53 -1.17 16.85
CA PHE A 3 -20.81 -1.13 17.54
C PHE A 3 -20.75 -1.82 18.90
N GLU A 4 -20.13 -2.99 19.03
CA GLU A 4 -20.04 -3.69 20.34
C GLU A 4 -19.23 -2.91 21.39
N LYS A 5 -18.24 -2.12 20.96
CA LYS A 5 -17.38 -1.37 21.88
C LYS A 5 -17.90 0.03 22.22
N TYR A 6 -18.62 0.67 21.31
CA TYR A 6 -19.10 2.06 21.46
C TYR A 6 -20.63 2.20 21.38
N ASN A 7 -21.35 1.08 21.25
CA ASN A 7 -22.80 0.96 21.04
C ASN A 7 -23.36 1.91 19.96
N ARG A 8 -22.52 2.25 18.98
CA ARG A 8 -22.83 3.11 17.83
C ARG A 8 -21.96 2.71 16.64
N VAL A 9 -22.54 2.72 15.43
CA VAL A 9 -21.78 2.60 14.18
C VAL A 9 -21.26 4.01 13.83
N SER A 10 -20.29 4.50 14.61
CA SER A 10 -19.75 5.86 14.44
C SER A 10 -18.26 5.91 14.73
N LEU A 11 -17.53 6.66 13.90
CA LEU A 11 -16.10 6.98 14.11
C LEU A 11 -15.90 8.20 15.02
N GLU A 12 -16.98 8.78 15.55
CA GLU A 12 -16.93 10.01 16.35
C GLU A 12 -16.13 9.84 17.64
N ALA A 13 -16.20 8.65 18.26
CA ALA A 13 -15.37 8.31 19.42
C ALA A 13 -13.88 8.29 19.07
N LEU A 14 -13.52 7.83 17.86
CA LEU A 14 -12.14 7.79 17.38
C LEU A 14 -11.62 9.18 17.00
N ARG A 15 -12.50 10.08 16.52
CA ARG A 15 -12.14 11.47 16.21
C ARG A 15 -11.77 12.28 17.46
N LYS A 16 -12.34 11.91 18.63
CA LYS A 16 -11.98 12.50 19.93
C LYS A 16 -10.69 11.96 20.51
N MET A 17 -10.16 10.86 19.97
CA MET A 17 -8.90 10.26 20.39
C MET A 17 -7.72 10.85 19.60
N SER A 18 -6.53 10.83 20.20
CA SER A 18 -5.29 11.12 19.49
C SER A 18 -5.07 10.12 18.34
N LYS A 19 -4.40 10.56 17.27
CA LYS A 19 -4.22 9.80 16.01
C LYS A 19 -3.67 8.37 16.22
N ARG A 20 -2.70 8.21 17.13
CA ARG A 20 -2.03 6.93 17.40
C ARG A 20 -2.96 5.91 18.10
N PRO A 21 -3.62 6.25 19.22
CA PRO A 21 -4.67 5.41 19.80
C PRO A 21 -5.83 5.07 18.84
N ALA A 22 -6.22 6.02 17.98
CA ALA A 22 -7.27 5.79 16.99
C ALA A 22 -6.86 4.72 15.97
N LYS A 23 -5.63 4.80 15.41
CA LYS A 23 -5.08 3.79 14.51
C LYS A 23 -5.03 2.40 15.14
N GLN A 24 -4.50 2.30 16.37
CA GLN A 24 -4.45 1.03 17.11
C GLN A 24 -5.84 0.43 17.38
N THR A 25 -6.85 1.28 17.56
CA THR A 25 -8.22 0.81 17.75
C THR A 25 -8.81 0.25 16.46
N LEU A 26 -8.49 0.86 15.31
CA LEU A 26 -8.88 0.35 13.99
C LEU A 26 -8.18 -0.97 13.65
N GLU A 27 -6.89 -1.10 13.98
CA GLU A 27 -6.10 -2.33 13.75
C GLU A 27 -6.60 -3.54 14.56
N LYS A 28 -7.24 -3.31 15.70
CA LYS A 28 -7.81 -4.36 16.56
C LYS A 28 -9.19 -4.85 16.12
N ILE A 29 -9.76 -4.27 15.07
CA ILE A 29 -11.05 -4.70 14.55
C ILE A 29 -10.80 -5.91 13.63
N ASP A 30 -11.33 -7.06 14.01
CA ASP A 30 -11.22 -8.28 13.21
C ASP A 30 -11.78 -8.07 11.79
N GLY A 31 -11.03 -8.53 10.78
CA GLY A 31 -11.39 -8.38 9.37
C GLY A 31 -11.00 -7.05 8.73
N THR A 32 -10.34 -6.15 9.47
CA THR A 32 -9.89 -4.86 8.93
C THR A 32 -8.55 -5.04 8.21
N SER A 33 -8.50 -4.67 6.93
CA SER A 33 -7.24 -4.64 6.18
C SER A 33 -6.46 -3.34 6.45
N HIS A 34 -5.15 -3.36 6.19
CA HIS A 34 -4.30 -2.17 6.25
C HIS A 34 -4.89 -1.00 5.44
N PHE A 35 -5.40 -1.29 4.24
CA PHE A 35 -6.13 -0.32 3.43
C PHE A 35 -7.27 0.37 4.19
N VAL A 36 -8.11 -0.38 4.90
CA VAL A 36 -9.26 0.20 5.62
C VAL A 36 -8.79 1.09 6.77
N VAL A 37 -7.78 0.64 7.52
CA VAL A 37 -7.17 1.45 8.60
C VAL A 37 -6.66 2.77 8.03
N ASP A 38 -5.81 2.72 7.02
CA ASP A 38 -5.17 3.92 6.45
C ASP A 38 -6.19 4.82 5.73
N TYR A 39 -7.24 4.24 5.14
CA TYR A 39 -8.33 5.00 4.52
C TYR A 39 -9.15 5.76 5.56
N CYS A 40 -9.49 5.13 6.68
CA CYS A 40 -10.14 5.82 7.80
C CYS A 40 -9.23 6.89 8.40
N MET A 41 -7.93 6.62 8.52
CA MET A 41 -6.95 7.60 8.99
C MET A 41 -6.94 8.84 8.09
N LEU A 42 -6.82 8.64 6.77
CA LEU A 42 -6.75 9.73 5.79
C LEU A 42 -8.06 10.53 5.70
N THR A 43 -9.20 9.84 5.59
CA THR A 43 -10.48 10.49 5.24
C THR A 43 -11.29 10.97 6.44
N SER A 44 -11.22 10.25 7.56
CA SER A 44 -12.14 10.44 8.70
C SER A 44 -11.44 10.98 9.95
N LEU A 45 -10.15 10.71 10.11
CA LEU A 45 -9.38 11.06 11.31
C LEU A 45 -8.28 12.11 11.05
N HIS A 46 -8.19 12.64 9.84
CA HIS A 46 -7.17 13.63 9.42
C HIS A 46 -5.73 13.19 9.81
N GLY A 47 -5.49 11.88 9.75
CA GLY A 47 -4.18 11.26 9.89
C GLY A 47 -3.42 11.30 8.58
N HIS A 48 -2.10 11.44 8.67
CA HIS A 48 -1.23 11.31 7.51
C HIS A 48 -1.03 9.83 7.19
N ALA A 49 -1.68 9.35 6.13
CA ALA A 49 -1.58 7.97 5.66
C ALA A 49 -1.91 7.94 4.16
N ILE A 50 -1.33 7.00 3.42
CA ILE A 50 -1.63 6.83 1.99
C ILE A 50 -2.18 5.42 1.77
N PRO A 51 -3.52 5.24 1.78
CA PRO A 51 -4.12 3.92 1.64
C PRO A 51 -3.91 3.38 0.23
N LEU A 52 -3.29 2.21 0.13
CA LEU A 52 -2.97 1.57 -1.14
C LEU A 52 -3.88 0.37 -1.39
N THR A 53 -4.28 0.21 -2.64
CA THR A 53 -4.90 -1.05 -3.10
C THR A 53 -3.90 -1.85 -3.91
N LYS A 54 -4.17 -3.15 -4.10
CA LYS A 54 -3.36 -4.03 -4.97
C LYS A 54 -3.15 -3.42 -6.36
N LYS A 55 -4.19 -2.86 -6.98
CA LYS A 55 -4.09 -2.19 -8.30
C LYS A 55 -3.21 -0.95 -8.28
N MET A 56 -3.23 -0.17 -7.20
CA MET A 56 -2.36 0.99 -7.03
C MET A 56 -0.90 0.56 -6.89
N ILE A 57 -0.62 -0.49 -6.11
CA ILE A 57 0.73 -1.06 -5.96
C ILE A 57 1.23 -1.59 -7.31
N GLU A 58 0.42 -2.35 -8.02
CA GLU A 58 0.74 -2.84 -9.37
C GLU A 58 0.99 -1.68 -10.34
N TYR A 59 0.18 -0.62 -10.28
CA TYR A 59 0.39 0.57 -11.08
C TYR A 59 1.75 1.22 -10.79
N LEU A 60 2.06 1.45 -9.52
CA LEU A 60 3.33 2.05 -9.08
C LEU A 60 4.53 1.21 -9.54
N ARG A 61 4.49 -0.11 -9.35
CA ARG A 61 5.54 -1.04 -9.79
C ARG A 61 5.68 -1.07 -11.31
N SER A 62 4.57 -1.11 -12.05
CA SER A 62 4.61 -1.18 -13.52
C SER A 62 5.16 0.09 -14.19
N ASN A 63 5.16 1.21 -13.47
CA ASN A 63 5.74 2.48 -13.91
C ASN A 63 7.10 2.77 -13.25
N GLU A 64 7.70 1.79 -12.57
CA GLU A 64 9.02 1.91 -11.94
C GLU A 64 9.10 3.06 -10.90
N LEU A 65 7.97 3.40 -10.26
CA LEU A 65 7.85 4.49 -9.28
C LEU A 65 8.22 4.05 -7.85
N VAL A 66 8.32 2.75 -7.62
CA VAL A 66 8.64 2.12 -6.33
C VAL A 66 9.54 0.92 -6.57
N HIS A 67 10.26 0.49 -5.54
CA HIS A 67 11.10 -0.72 -5.64
C HIS A 67 10.22 -1.96 -5.91
N PRO A 68 10.61 -2.86 -6.84
CA PRO A 68 9.77 -4.00 -7.26
C PRO A 68 9.47 -4.96 -6.11
N GLU A 69 10.41 -5.14 -5.20
CA GLU A 69 10.29 -6.02 -4.02
C GLU A 69 9.75 -5.32 -2.78
N ALA A 70 9.45 -4.01 -2.82
CA ALA A 70 8.94 -3.31 -1.65
C ALA A 70 7.55 -3.81 -1.29
N ASN A 71 7.32 -4.11 -0.01
CA ASN A 71 6.02 -4.52 0.50
C ASN A 71 5.06 -3.32 0.60
N GLU A 72 3.77 -3.58 0.87
CA GLU A 72 2.73 -2.54 0.92
C GLU A 72 3.02 -1.44 1.95
N GLN A 73 3.54 -1.81 3.12
CA GLN A 73 3.85 -0.89 4.22
C GLN A 73 5.07 -0.03 3.89
N GLU A 74 6.08 -0.61 3.23
CA GLU A 74 7.26 0.11 2.74
C GLU A 74 6.88 1.14 1.67
N ILE A 75 5.98 0.78 0.75
CA ILE A 75 5.49 1.68 -0.28
C ILE A 75 4.68 2.82 0.35
N GLU A 76 3.77 2.52 1.28
CA GLU A 76 2.97 3.52 1.99
C GLU A 76 3.87 4.49 2.76
N GLY A 77 4.81 3.97 3.55
CA GLY A 77 5.77 4.78 4.30
C GLY A 77 6.73 5.58 3.42
N PHE A 78 7.08 5.10 2.23
CA PHE A 78 7.85 5.86 1.24
C PHE A 78 7.04 7.04 0.70
N LEU A 79 5.82 6.77 0.21
CA LEU A 79 4.94 7.79 -0.34
C LEU A 79 4.58 8.84 0.71
N ALA A 80 4.32 8.43 1.96
CA ALA A 80 3.99 9.32 3.06
C ALA A 80 5.15 10.27 3.42
N ARG A 81 6.41 9.91 3.12
CA ARG A 81 7.55 10.83 3.30
C ARG A 81 7.69 11.83 2.15
N GLN A 82 7.25 11.46 0.94
CA GLN A 82 7.36 12.30 -0.25
C GLN A 82 6.17 13.26 -0.41
N ILE A 83 4.99 12.83 0.02
CA ILE A 83 3.75 13.60 -0.11
C ILE A 83 3.42 14.25 1.23
N SER A 84 3.18 15.56 1.23
CA SER A 84 2.76 16.29 2.43
C SER A 84 1.37 15.87 2.89
N ALA A 85 1.06 16.09 4.17
CA ALA A 85 -0.25 15.75 4.73
C ALA A 85 -1.41 16.50 4.09
N GLU A 86 -1.17 17.74 3.65
CA GLU A 86 -2.14 18.54 2.91
C GLU A 86 -2.52 17.90 1.56
N ASN A 87 -1.54 17.33 0.86
CA ASN A 87 -1.73 16.76 -0.47
C ASN A 87 -2.06 15.26 -0.45
N ALA A 88 -2.10 14.62 0.72
CA ALA A 88 -2.25 13.17 0.85
C ALA A 88 -3.56 12.66 0.23
N TYR A 89 -4.68 13.37 0.46
CA TYR A 89 -5.99 12.97 -0.08
C TYR A 89 -6.08 13.16 -1.59
N GLU A 90 -5.59 14.29 -2.10
CA GLU A 90 -5.57 14.57 -3.54
C GLU A 90 -4.70 13.54 -4.27
N PHE A 91 -3.49 13.28 -3.76
CA PHE A 91 -2.60 12.26 -4.30
C PHE A 91 -3.27 10.89 -4.34
N TYR A 92 -3.88 10.47 -3.21
CA TYR A 92 -4.62 9.21 -3.14
C TYR A 92 -5.73 9.13 -4.21
N ALA A 93 -6.55 10.17 -4.33
CA ALA A 93 -7.68 10.19 -5.25
C ALA A 93 -7.22 10.09 -6.72
N LEU A 94 -6.16 10.81 -7.09
CA LEU A 94 -5.56 10.77 -8.42
C LEU A 94 -4.94 9.39 -8.72
N LEU A 95 -4.17 8.84 -7.78
CA LEU A 95 -3.57 7.52 -7.92
C LEU A 95 -4.64 6.43 -8.04
N ARG A 96 -5.70 6.51 -7.23
CA ARG A 96 -6.83 5.59 -7.27
C ARG A 96 -7.50 5.62 -8.64
N ARG A 97 -7.90 6.81 -9.11
CA ARG A 97 -8.50 7.01 -10.43
C ARG A 97 -7.59 6.48 -11.55
N ARG A 98 -6.29 6.78 -11.49
CA ARG A 98 -5.35 6.42 -12.56
C ARG A 98 -5.05 4.93 -12.61
N SER A 99 -4.96 4.28 -11.45
CA SER A 99 -4.72 2.83 -11.34
C SER A 99 -5.94 2.01 -11.76
N GLU A 100 -7.14 2.53 -11.56
CA GLU A 100 -8.40 1.85 -11.87
C GLU A 100 -8.95 2.16 -13.26
N ALA A 101 -8.50 3.25 -13.89
CA ALA A 101 -8.80 3.54 -15.28
C ALA A 101 -8.45 2.32 -16.14
N ARG A 102 -9.45 1.76 -16.81
CA ARG A 102 -9.26 0.63 -17.73
C ARG A 102 -8.16 1.04 -18.72
N LYS A 103 -7.07 0.28 -18.75
CA LYS A 103 -6.03 0.46 -19.78
C LYS A 103 -6.70 0.17 -21.12
N ALA A 104 -7.06 1.20 -21.87
CA ALA A 104 -7.30 1.08 -23.30
C ALA A 104 -5.96 0.65 -23.93
N GLY A 105 -5.75 -0.66 -24.02
CA GLY A 105 -4.58 -1.30 -24.65
C GLY A 105 -3.23 -1.00 -23.98
N ALA A 106 -2.81 -1.80 -23.00
CA ALA A 106 -1.40 -1.86 -22.63
C ALA A 106 -0.85 -3.26 -22.88
N LYS A 107 -0.02 -3.35 -23.92
CA LYS A 107 0.82 -4.49 -24.30
C LYS A 107 1.63 -4.98 -23.11
N LYS A 108 1.71 -6.31 -22.95
CA LYS A 108 2.58 -6.98 -21.98
C LYS A 108 4.02 -6.49 -22.17
N LYS A 109 4.57 -5.74 -21.22
CA LYS A 109 6.01 -5.53 -21.12
C LYS A 109 6.59 -6.85 -20.64
N ALA A 110 7.36 -7.52 -21.49
CA ALA A 110 8.06 -8.74 -21.18
C ALA A 110 8.99 -8.52 -19.98
N THR A 111 8.82 -9.37 -18.97
CA THR A 111 9.76 -9.51 -17.85
C THR A 111 11.17 -9.72 -18.42
N ARG A 112 12.10 -8.82 -18.12
CA ARG A 112 13.52 -9.06 -18.36
C ARG A 112 13.98 -10.16 -17.43
N GLU A 113 14.13 -11.36 -17.98
CA GLU A 113 14.85 -12.46 -17.37
C GLU A 113 16.30 -12.03 -17.12
N THR A 114 16.70 -11.90 -15.85
CA THR A 114 18.10 -11.89 -15.46
C THR A 114 18.67 -13.29 -15.68
N LYS A 115 19.35 -13.47 -16.82
CA LYS A 115 20.24 -14.61 -17.11
C LYS A 115 21.36 -14.68 -16.05
N ALA A 116 21.20 -15.54 -15.04
CA ALA A 116 22.34 -16.12 -14.32
C ALA A 116 22.82 -17.34 -15.12
N LYS A 117 23.97 -17.18 -15.77
CA LYS A 117 24.62 -18.16 -16.65
C LYS A 117 25.03 -19.40 -15.85
N SER A 118 24.51 -20.55 -16.27
CA SER A 118 25.03 -21.88 -15.92
C SER A 118 26.40 -22.09 -16.58
N GLN A 119 27.36 -22.69 -15.85
CA GLN A 119 28.18 -23.79 -16.39
C GLN A 119 28.93 -24.53 -15.26
N LYS A 120 28.41 -25.71 -14.92
CA LYS A 120 29.20 -26.85 -14.43
C LYS A 120 30.12 -27.31 -15.55
N GLU A 121 31.40 -27.50 -15.25
CA GLU A 121 32.19 -28.73 -15.50
C GLU A 121 33.70 -28.41 -15.51
N ASN A 122 34.42 -28.91 -14.50
CA ASN A 122 35.50 -29.83 -14.84
C ASN A 122 35.78 -30.80 -13.68
N LYS A 123 35.36 -32.05 -13.87
CA LYS A 123 35.95 -33.22 -13.22
C LYS A 123 37.21 -33.57 -14.02
N LYS A 124 38.40 -33.36 -13.47
CA LYS A 124 39.56 -34.26 -13.68
C LYS A 124 40.61 -34.00 -12.61
N GLY A 125 40.91 -35.04 -11.84
CA GLY A 125 41.85 -35.03 -10.73
C GLY A 125 41.61 -36.23 -9.82
N LYS A 126 41.63 -37.43 -10.39
CA LYS A 126 41.67 -38.69 -9.63
C LYS A 126 42.96 -39.40 -10.05
N LYS A 127 43.80 -39.66 -9.05
CA LYS A 127 44.78 -40.75 -8.90
C LYS A 127 45.68 -41.09 -10.07
#